data_AF-A0A914VJX3-F1
#
_entry.id   AF-A0A914VJX3-F1
#
_cell.length_a   1.000
_cell.length_b   1.000
_cell.length_c   1.000
_cell.angle_alpha   90.00
_cell.angle_beta   90.00
_cell.angle_gamma   90.00
#
_symmetry.space_group_name_H-M   'P 1'
#
loop_
_entity.id
_entity.type
_entity.pdbx_description
1 polymer ?
#
loop_
_entity_poly.entity_id
_entity_poly.type
_entity_poly.pdbx_seq_one_letter_code
_entity_poly.pdbx_strand_id
1 'polypeptide(L)'
;MFFVKLGLEDFADGRTAIGPNNIAQIVIMDTERDTKLQFGQASFVVKESVGIIRVPVVRRGNTKMKASVSWTTVADTAKDGRDY
;
A
#
# COMPACT_ATOMS: atom_id res chain seq x y z
N MET A 1 13.71 -2.35 11.13
CA MET A 1 14.40 -3.59 11.58
C MET A 1 15.26 -3.24 12.77
N PHE A 2 15.30 -4.11 13.79
CA PHE A 2 16.19 -3.98 14.93
C PHE A 2 16.53 -5.36 15.50
N PHE A 3 17.47 -5.43 16.44
CA PHE A 3 17.89 -6.66 17.09
C PHE A 3 17.63 -6.58 18.60
N VAL A 4 17.23 -7.69 19.19
CA VAL A 4 17.19 -7.88 20.65
C VAL A 4 18.29 -8.86 21.02
N LYS A 5 19.11 -8.49 22.00
CA LYS A 5 20.21 -9.32 22.50
C LYS A 5 19.93 -9.70 23.95
N LEU A 6 20.06 -10.98 24.26
CA LEU A 6 20.04 -11.43 25.65
C LEU A 6 21.31 -10.96 26.37
N GLY A 7 21.14 -10.42 27.56
CA GLY A 7 22.20 -10.13 28.52
C GLY A 7 21.90 -10.88 29.82
N LEU A 8 22.95 -11.29 30.53
CA LEU A 8 22.81 -11.72 31.92
C LEU A 8 22.83 -10.46 32.79
N GLU A 9 21.96 -10.43 33.79
CA GLU A 9 22.14 -9.49 34.89
C GLU A 9 23.34 -9.91 35.76
N ASP A 10 23.87 -8.98 36.56
CA ASP A 10 25.04 -9.19 37.43
C ASP A 10 24.70 -10.03 38.67
N PHE A 11 23.91 -11.10 38.48
CA PHE A 11 23.69 -12.16 39.45
C PHE A 11 24.52 -13.36 39.03
N ALA A 12 25.84 -13.15 39.03
CA ALA A 12 26.83 -14.15 38.67
C ALA A 12 26.98 -15.20 39.79
N ASP A 13 26.05 -16.15 39.87
CA ASP A 13 26.29 -17.42 40.58
C ASP A 13 27.16 -18.39 39.75
N GLY A 14 27.50 -18.00 38.51
CA GLY A 14 28.34 -18.76 37.59
C GLY A 14 27.65 -20.00 36.99
N ARG A 15 26.37 -20.23 37.28
CA ARG A 15 25.63 -21.43 36.87
C ARG A 15 24.76 -21.21 35.64
N THR A 16 24.61 -19.96 35.19
CA THR A 16 23.78 -19.60 34.05
C THR A 16 24.65 -19.12 32.89
N ALA A 17 24.44 -19.65 31.70
CA ALA A 17 25.12 -19.26 30.47
C ALA A 17 24.13 -18.91 29.36
N ILE A 18 24.51 -17.94 28.53
CA ILE A 18 23.74 -17.58 27.34
C ILE A 18 24.05 -18.60 26.24
N GLY A 19 23.00 -19.20 25.68
CA GLY A 19 23.11 -20.15 24.56
C GLY A 19 23.45 -19.46 23.22
N PRO A 20 23.74 -20.23 22.16
CA PRO A 20 24.19 -19.70 20.87
C PRO A 20 23.14 -18.85 20.13
N ASN A 21 21.85 -19.01 20.45
CA ASN A 21 20.75 -18.24 19.84
C ASN A 21 20.34 -17.07 20.73
N ASN A 22 21.27 -16.12 20.96
CA ASN A 22 21.08 -15.01 21.91
C ASN A 22 20.78 -13.65 21.26
N ILE A 23 20.70 -13.62 19.93
CA ILE A 23 20.32 -12.44 19.16
C ILE A 23 19.08 -12.81 18.35
N ALA A 24 18.00 -12.05 18.54
CA ALA A 24 16.80 -12.13 17.75
C ALA A 24 16.72 -10.93 16.80
N GLN A 25 16.54 -11.18 15.51
CA GLN A 25 16.23 -10.15 14.52
C GLN A 25 14.72 -9.89 14.51
N ILE A 26 14.32 -8.63 14.67
CA ILE A 26 12.93 -8.19 14.60
C ILE A 26 12.76 -7.27 13.40
N VAL A 27 11.87 -7.68 12.48
CA VAL A 27 11.49 -6.89 11.32
C VAL A 27 10.10 -6.31 11.55
N ILE A 28 10.03 -4.98 11.72
CA ILE A 28 8.77 -4.25 11.66
C ILE A 28 8.54 -3.89 10.20
N MET A 29 7.46 -4.42 9.61
CA MET A 29 7.01 -4.06 8.27
C MET A 29 6.11 -2.83 8.37
N ASP A 30 6.50 -1.74 7.72
CA ASP A 30 5.67 -0.54 7.62
C ASP A 30 4.70 -0.69 6.45
N THR A 31 3.44 -0.98 6.75
CA THR A 31 2.36 -1.10 5.75
C THR A 31 1.60 0.20 5.54
N GLU A 32 1.99 1.29 6.22
CA GLU A 32 1.22 2.53 6.30
C GLU A 32 1.75 3.64 5.38
N ARG A 33 2.90 3.47 4.73
CA ARG A 33 3.46 4.55 3.88
C ARG A 33 2.86 4.65 2.49
N ASP A 34 2.50 3.54 1.89
CA ASP A 34 2.09 3.53 0.49
C ASP A 34 0.58 3.76 0.37
N THR A 35 0.13 4.95 -0.05
CA THR A 35 -1.23 5.15 -0.58
C THR A 35 -1.14 5.31 -2.09
N LYS A 36 -1.80 4.43 -2.85
CA LYS A 36 -1.86 4.51 -4.31
C LYS A 36 -3.31 4.63 -4.77
N LEU A 37 -3.62 5.64 -5.58
CA LEU A 37 -4.90 5.79 -6.28
C LEU A 37 -4.69 5.45 -7.75
N GLN A 38 -5.48 4.53 -8.29
CA GLN A 38 -5.35 4.04 -9.66
C GLN A 38 -6.72 3.68 -10.25
N PHE A 39 -6.86 3.62 -11.56
CA PHE A 39 -8.08 3.06 -12.15
C PHE A 39 -8.20 1.56 -11.88
N GLY A 40 -9.43 1.06 -11.80
CA GLY A 40 -9.71 -0.37 -11.65
C GLY A 40 -9.37 -1.17 -12.91
N GLN A 41 -9.40 -0.53 -14.08
CA GLN A 41 -9.06 -1.11 -15.37
C GLN A 41 -8.33 -0.09 -16.24
N ALA A 42 -7.46 -0.55 -17.14
CA ALA A 42 -6.70 0.31 -18.05
C ALA A 42 -7.50 0.80 -19.26
N SER A 43 -8.54 0.06 -19.67
CA SER A 43 -9.39 0.39 -20.82
C SER A 43 -10.80 -0.16 -20.64
N PHE A 44 -11.76 0.47 -21.33
CA PHE A 44 -13.16 0.07 -21.36
C PHE A 44 -13.64 0.04 -22.80
N VAL A 45 -14.45 -0.97 -23.14
CA VAL A 45 -15.17 -1.03 -24.41
C VAL A 45 -16.65 -0.97 -24.08
N VAL A 46 -17.32 0.09 -24.52
CA VAL A 46 -18.74 0.31 -24.27
C VAL A 46 -19.46 0.66 -25.56
N LYS A 47 -20.75 0.35 -25.61
CA LYS A 47 -21.64 0.84 -26.67
C LYS A 47 -22.08 2.26 -26.32
N GLU A 48 -22.21 3.13 -27.31
CA GLU A 48 -22.75 4.49 -27.13
C GLU A 48 -24.14 4.48 -26.46
N SER A 49 -24.93 3.43 -26.74
CA SER A 49 -26.27 3.24 -26.15
C SER A 49 -26.28 3.04 -24.63
N VAL A 50 -25.12 2.88 -23.98
CA VAL A 50 -25.02 2.75 -22.51
C VAL A 50 -25.33 4.08 -21.82
N GLY A 51 -25.07 5.22 -22.47
CA GLY A 51 -25.29 6.55 -21.93
C GLY A 51 -24.28 6.96 -20.85
N ILE A 52 -24.19 6.21 -19.75
CA ILE A 52 -23.31 6.51 -18.61
C ILE A 52 -22.45 5.29 -18.26
N ILE A 53 -21.13 5.47 -18.24
CA ILE A 53 -20.16 4.50 -17.71
C ILE A 53 -19.64 4.95 -16.33
N ARG A 54 -19.42 3.98 -15.43
CA ARG A 54 -18.70 4.20 -14.18
C ARG A 54 -17.25 3.74 -14.33
N VAL A 55 -16.31 4.65 -14.17
CA VAL A 55 -14.87 4.36 -14.20
C VAL A 55 -14.34 4.33 -12.76
N PRO A 56 -14.13 3.15 -12.15
CA PRO A 56 -13.75 3.06 -10.74
C PRO A 56 -12.30 3.51 -10.51
N VAL A 57 -12.10 4.34 -9.48
CA VAL A 57 -10.78 4.60 -8.88
C VAL A 57 -10.62 3.73 -7.65
N VAL A 58 -9.56 2.92 -7.63
CA VAL A 58 -9.19 2.01 -6.56
C VAL A 58 -8.06 2.62 -5.75
N ARG A 59 -8.27 2.68 -4.43
CA ARG A 59 -7.24 2.99 -3.46
C ARG A 59 -6.59 1.70 -2.97
N ARG A 60 -5.25 1.63 -3.02
CA ARG A 60 -4.44 0.52 -2.49
C ARG A 60 -3.45 1.01 -1.45
N GLY A 61 -3.08 0.09 -0.55
CA GLY A 61 -2.18 0.37 0.57
C GLY A 61 -2.90 1.08 1.72
N ASN A 62 -2.30 2.12 2.31
CA ASN A 62 -2.85 2.79 3.47
C ASN A 62 -4.19 3.48 3.14
N THR A 63 -5.26 3.12 3.86
CA THR A 63 -6.60 3.70 3.74
C THR A 63 -6.94 4.68 4.87
N LYS A 64 -6.09 4.81 5.89
CA LYS A 64 -6.34 5.60 7.10
C LYS A 64 -6.16 7.10 6.91
N MET A 65 -5.29 7.51 5.99
CA MET A 65 -5.03 8.94 5.73
C MET A 65 -5.99 9.52 4.69
N LYS A 66 -6.18 10.84 4.67
CA LYS A 66 -6.89 11.52 3.56
C LYS A 66 -6.06 11.43 2.28
N ALA A 67 -6.72 11.24 1.15
CA ALA A 67 -6.11 11.23 -0.18
C ALA A 67 -7.07 11.91 -1.16
N SER A 68 -6.51 12.65 -2.12
CA SER A 68 -7.26 13.39 -3.14
C SER A 68 -6.62 13.18 -4.50
N VAL A 69 -7.43 13.21 -5.55
CA VAL A 69 -6.99 13.14 -6.95
C VAL A 69 -7.84 14.06 -7.80
N SER A 70 -7.25 14.71 -8.79
CA SER A 70 -7.95 15.41 -9.86
C SER A 70 -8.01 14.53 -11.10
N TRP A 71 -9.01 14.77 -11.95
CA TRP A 71 -9.17 14.04 -13.20
C TRP A 71 -9.68 14.98 -14.29
N THR A 72 -9.40 14.61 -15.53
CA THR A 72 -9.91 15.26 -16.73
C THR A 72 -10.07 14.21 -17.83
N THR A 73 -10.93 14.47 -18.80
CA THR A 73 -10.99 13.70 -20.05
C THR A 73 -10.01 14.28 -21.07
N VAL A 74 -9.43 13.42 -21.91
CA VAL A 74 -8.62 13.85 -23.05
C VAL A 74 -9.25 13.24 -24.31
N ALA A 75 -9.68 14.10 -25.22
CA ALA A 75 -10.28 13.69 -26.47
C ALA A 75 -9.22 13.10 -27.42
N ASP A 76 -9.61 12.07 -28.16
CA ASP A 76 -8.85 11.54 -29.30
C ASP A 76 -9.80 11.39 -30.49
N THR A 77 -10.23 10.17 -30.82
CA THR A 77 -11.26 9.95 -31.84
C THR A 77 -12.66 10.36 -31.35
N ALA A 78 -12.96 10.12 -30.07
CA ALA A 78 -14.18 10.57 -29.41
C ALA A 78 -14.03 12.02 -28.92
N LYS A 79 -15.06 12.85 -29.11
CA LYS A 79 -15.08 14.29 -28.84
C LYS A 79 -16.06 14.66 -27.73
N ASP A 80 -15.62 15.57 -26.85
CA ASP A 80 -16.43 16.17 -25.78
C ASP A 80 -17.67 16.89 -26.35
N GLY A 81 -18.83 16.63 -25.75
CA GLY A 81 -20.12 17.20 -26.15
C GLY A 81 -20.76 16.55 -27.38
N ARG A 82 -20.10 15.56 -28.00
CA ARG A 82 -20.63 14.80 -29.14
C ARG A 82 -20.68 13.29 -28.85
N ASP A 83 -19.54 12.73 -28.45
CA ASP A 83 -19.38 11.29 -28.25
C ASP A 83 -19.37 10.93 -26.75
N TYR A 84 -19.03 11.88 -25.88
CA TYR A 84 -19.15 11.80 -24.43
C TYR A 84 -19.43 13.16 -23.79
#